data_AF-A0A5B8SUK8-F1
#
_entry.id   AF-A0A5B8SUK8-F1
#
_cell.length_a   1.000
_cell.length_b   1.000
_cell.length_c   1.000
_cell.angle_alpha   90.00
_cell.angle_beta   90.00
_cell.angle_gamma   90.00
#
_symmetry.space_group_name_H-M   'P 1'
#
loop_
_entity.id
_entity.type
_entity.pdbx_description
1 polymer ?
#
loop_
_entity_poly.entity_id
_entity_poly.type
_entity_poly.pdbx_seq_one_letter_code
_entity_poly.pdbx_strand_id
1 'polypeptide(L)'
;MDRRAVGTHKHKALCHVCQRQFAPSSLRPWISVRPGVLELIARAAPGWDEGKAICRKDLTKYRRLYVEQLLAQERGELGELDRQVIESLGSGQPISQPPEDMLEGKVTFGERMADRVAQFGGSWTFILAFTAVLIVWMTVNVVGILAKPFDPYPFILLNLALSSLAAIQAPVIMMSQRRQETKDRLRGENDYRVNLKAELEIRQLHEKIDHQLARQWDKLVELQQIQIELLEERDEEDK
;
A
#
# COMPACT_ATOMS: atom_id res chain seq x y z
N MET A 1 31.14 -52.98 -3.70
CA MET A 1 30.43 -51.77 -4.18
C MET A 1 30.01 -50.98 -2.96
N ASP A 2 30.89 -50.09 -2.49
CA ASP A 2 30.73 -49.34 -1.25
C ASP A 2 30.50 -47.86 -1.58
N ARG A 3 29.24 -47.41 -1.50
CA ARG A 3 28.88 -46.00 -1.71
C ARG A 3 29.10 -45.25 -0.40
N ARG A 4 30.30 -44.70 -0.24
CA ARG A 4 30.65 -43.76 0.84
C ARG A 4 29.65 -42.60 0.85
N ALA A 5 28.99 -42.41 2.00
CA ALA A 5 28.20 -41.25 2.32
C ALA A 5 29.11 -40.00 2.35
N VAL A 6 28.92 -39.10 1.39
CA VAL A 6 29.53 -37.77 1.39
C VAL A 6 28.76 -36.93 2.41
N GLY A 7 29.27 -36.87 3.64
CA GLY A 7 28.79 -35.94 4.65
C GLY A 7 29.10 -34.50 4.23
N THR A 8 28.08 -33.76 3.77
CA THR A 8 28.22 -32.32 3.54
C THR A 8 28.32 -31.62 4.89
N HIS A 9 29.54 -31.33 5.35
CA HIS A 9 29.79 -30.39 6.42
C HIS A 9 29.27 -29.01 5.97
N LYS A 10 28.06 -28.63 6.38
CA LYS A 10 27.53 -27.27 6.14
C LYS A 10 28.37 -26.29 6.93
N HIS A 11 29.33 -25.63 6.28
CA HIS A 11 30.07 -24.50 6.87
C HIS A 11 29.05 -23.45 7.35
N LYS A 12 28.98 -23.26 8.67
CA LYS A 12 28.18 -22.20 9.29
C LYS A 12 28.99 -20.91 9.25
N ALA A 13 28.37 -19.83 8.81
CA ALA A 13 28.98 -18.51 8.79
C ALA A 13 28.40 -17.64 9.91
N LEU A 14 29.18 -16.64 10.35
CA LEU A 14 28.82 -15.77 11.46
C LEU A 14 28.15 -14.50 10.93
N CYS A 15 27.10 -14.07 11.63
CA CYS A 15 26.56 -12.74 11.46
C CYS A 15 27.47 -11.72 12.14
N HIS A 16 27.92 -10.70 11.41
CA HIS A 16 28.81 -9.67 11.95
C HIS A 16 28.18 -8.87 13.10
N VAL A 17 26.86 -8.66 13.08
CA VAL A 17 26.18 -7.86 14.10
C VAL A 17 25.89 -8.66 15.38
N CYS A 18 25.09 -9.72 15.32
CA CYS A 18 24.77 -10.51 16.52
C CYS A 18 25.79 -11.60 16.89
N GLN A 19 26.84 -11.81 16.08
CA GLN A 19 27.89 -12.82 16.31
C GLN A 19 27.39 -14.28 16.44
N ARG A 20 26.15 -14.56 15.99
CA ARG A 20 25.57 -15.92 15.99
C ARG A 20 25.87 -16.64 14.68
N GLN A 21 25.91 -17.97 14.74
CA GLN A 21 26.12 -18.84 13.59
C GLN A 21 24.82 -19.11 12.84
N PHE A 22 24.88 -19.01 11.51
CA PHE A 22 23.75 -19.23 10.62
C PHE A 22 24.16 -20.10 9.43
N ALA A 23 23.17 -20.70 8.77
CA ALA A 23 23.40 -21.31 7.46
C ALA A 23 23.75 -20.20 6.45
N PRO A 24 24.72 -20.40 5.53
CA PRO A 24 25.11 -19.39 4.55
C PRO A 24 23.94 -18.82 3.74
N SER A 25 22.94 -19.64 3.42
CA SER A 25 21.71 -19.23 2.71
C SER A 25 20.84 -18.23 3.47
N SER A 26 20.99 -18.12 4.79
CA SER A 26 20.22 -17.22 5.65
C SER A 26 20.94 -15.92 6.00
N LEU A 27 22.19 -15.78 5.54
CA LEU A 27 22.99 -14.58 5.68
C LEU A 27 22.93 -13.76 4.39
N ARG A 28 22.98 -12.44 4.54
CA ARG A 28 23.04 -11.50 3.43
C ARG A 28 24.42 -10.85 3.41
N PRO A 29 25.14 -10.90 2.27
CA PRO A 29 26.45 -10.25 2.16
C PRO A 29 26.28 -8.73 2.20
N TRP A 30 27.32 -8.03 2.63
CA TRP A 30 27.35 -6.57 2.75
C TRP A 30 26.83 -5.85 1.49
N ILE A 31 27.28 -6.27 0.30
CA ILE A 31 26.93 -5.68 -1.00
C ILE A 31 25.43 -5.75 -1.34
N SER A 32 24.68 -6.64 -0.70
CA SER A 32 23.23 -6.79 -0.92
C SER A 32 22.38 -5.86 -0.06
N VAL A 33 22.98 -5.15 0.90
CA VAL A 33 22.32 -4.23 1.82
C VAL A 33 22.20 -2.84 1.18
N ARG A 34 21.12 -2.10 1.47
CA ARG A 34 20.89 -0.75 0.95
C ARG A 34 21.98 0.21 1.48
N PRO A 35 22.51 1.16 0.68
CA PRO A 35 23.53 2.12 1.13
C PRO A 35 23.17 2.85 2.43
N GLY A 36 21.99 3.45 2.54
CA GLY A 36 21.59 4.13 3.78
C GLY A 36 21.53 3.22 5.01
N VAL A 37 21.24 1.92 4.82
CA VAL A 37 21.25 0.92 5.89
C VAL A 37 22.68 0.49 6.24
N LEU A 38 23.62 0.50 5.27
CA LEU A 38 25.03 0.22 5.53
C LEU A 38 25.62 1.23 6.50
N GLU A 39 25.37 2.52 6.29
CA GLU A 39 25.85 3.59 7.17
C GLU A 39 25.33 3.41 8.60
N LEU A 40 24.05 3.07 8.75
CA LEU A 40 23.42 2.87 10.05
C LEU A 40 23.99 1.63 10.77
N ILE A 41 24.27 0.55 10.03
CA ILE A 41 24.95 -0.63 10.59
C ILE A 41 26.40 -0.29 10.97
N ALA A 42 27.15 0.40 10.11
CA ALA A 42 28.54 0.75 10.36
C ALA A 42 28.73 1.62 11.62
N ARG A 43 27.80 2.54 11.90
CA ARG A 43 27.77 3.31 13.15
C ARG A 43 27.53 2.45 14.38
N ALA A 44 26.76 1.37 14.27
CA ALA A 44 26.37 0.53 15.40
C ALA A 44 27.29 -0.69 15.61
N ALA A 45 27.94 -1.18 14.55
CA ALA A 45 28.83 -2.34 14.54
C ALA A 45 30.12 -1.97 13.78
N PRO A 46 31.18 -1.54 14.48
CA PRO A 46 32.46 -1.20 13.88
C PRO A 46 33.09 -2.41 13.16
N GLY A 47 33.67 -2.17 11.98
CA GLY A 47 34.28 -3.24 11.16
C GLY A 47 33.30 -3.96 10.23
N TRP A 48 32.14 -3.34 9.97
CA TRP A 48 31.22 -3.77 8.91
C TRP A 48 31.75 -3.35 7.54
N ASP A 49 32.40 -4.28 6.85
CA ASP A 49 33.09 -4.05 5.57
C ASP A 49 32.94 -5.22 4.58
N GLU A 50 33.77 -5.20 3.52
CA GLU A 50 33.76 -6.17 2.45
C GLU A 50 34.00 -7.61 2.95
N GLY A 51 33.14 -8.54 2.53
CA GLY A 51 33.18 -9.94 2.96
C GLY A 51 32.41 -10.25 4.25
N LYS A 52 31.87 -9.26 4.96
CA LYS A 52 30.97 -9.50 6.09
C LYS A 52 29.55 -9.83 5.65
N ALA A 53 28.82 -10.52 6.53
CA ALA A 53 27.43 -10.89 6.30
C ALA A 53 26.55 -10.63 7.53
N ILE A 54 25.27 -10.37 7.29
CA ILE A 54 24.28 -10.05 8.33
C ILE A 54 23.09 -11.02 8.26
N CYS A 55 22.55 -11.41 9.41
CA CYS A 55 21.39 -12.29 9.47
C CYS A 55 20.08 -11.56 9.11
N ARG A 56 19.06 -12.30 8.67
CA ARG A 56 17.75 -11.71 8.31
C ARG A 56 17.11 -10.92 9.45
N LYS A 57 17.25 -11.37 10.71
CA LYS A 57 16.66 -10.69 11.88
C LYS A 57 17.29 -9.32 12.12
N ASP A 58 18.62 -9.25 12.17
CA ASP A 58 19.33 -8.00 12.37
C ASP A 58 19.11 -7.07 11.19
N LEU A 59 19.23 -7.57 9.95
CA LEU A 59 18.98 -6.77 8.75
C LEU A 59 17.57 -6.15 8.75
N THR A 60 16.57 -6.89 9.19
CA THR A 60 15.20 -6.38 9.33
C THR A 60 15.12 -5.26 10.36
N LYS A 61 15.80 -5.41 11.51
CA LYS A 61 15.87 -4.37 12.54
C LYS A 61 16.49 -3.07 12.00
N TYR A 62 17.63 -3.15 11.31
CA TYR A 62 18.30 -1.95 10.79
C TYR A 62 17.55 -1.30 9.62
N ARG A 63 16.88 -2.09 8.77
CA ARG A 63 15.97 -1.55 7.75
C ARG A 63 14.82 -0.77 8.36
N ARG A 64 14.23 -1.30 9.43
CA ARG A 64 13.15 -0.63 10.17
C ARG A 64 13.61 0.72 10.70
N LEU A 65 14.74 0.74 11.42
CA LEU A 65 15.32 1.95 12.00
C LEU A 65 15.67 3.00 10.94
N TYR A 66 16.22 2.59 9.80
CA TYR A 66 16.53 3.50 8.70
C TYR A 66 15.26 4.17 8.14
N VAL A 67 14.21 3.39 7.83
CA VAL A 67 12.95 3.96 7.31
C VAL A 67 12.26 4.84 8.37
N GLU A 68 12.30 4.44 9.63
CA GLU A 68 11.75 5.22 10.75
C GLU A 68 12.44 6.58 10.89
N GLN A 69 13.78 6.62 10.85
CA GLN A 69 14.54 7.87 10.89
C GLN A 69 14.25 8.76 9.67
N LEU A 70 14.20 8.15 8.49
CA LEU A 70 13.92 8.87 7.24
C LEU A 70 12.55 9.56 7.27
N LEU A 71 11.51 8.81 7.64
CA LEU A 71 10.16 9.33 7.69
C LEU A 71 9.97 10.35 8.83
N ALA A 72 10.62 10.13 9.99
CA ALA A 72 10.59 11.08 11.10
C ALA A 72 11.29 12.40 10.73
N GLN A 73 12.37 12.36 9.95
CA GLN A 73 13.06 13.57 9.50
C GLN A 73 12.20 14.40 8.53
N GLU A 74 11.44 13.75 7.65
CA GLU A 74 10.61 14.46 6.66
C GLU A 74 9.27 14.94 7.20
N ARG A 75 8.64 14.15 8.07
CA ARG A 75 7.25 14.37 8.51
C ARG A 75 7.12 14.74 9.99
N GLY A 76 8.23 14.74 10.73
CA GLY A 76 8.26 15.01 12.17
C GLY A 76 7.70 13.82 12.97
N GLU A 77 6.38 13.69 13.01
CA GLU A 77 5.68 12.63 13.76
C GLU A 77 5.19 11.51 12.83
N LEU A 78 5.46 10.26 13.22
CA LEU A 78 5.03 9.08 12.47
C LEU A 78 3.60 8.70 12.84
N GLY A 79 2.73 8.68 11.83
CA GLY A 79 1.35 8.22 11.96
C GLY A 79 1.24 6.70 12.12
N GLU A 80 0.02 6.23 12.39
CA GLU A 80 -0.26 4.79 12.52
C GLU A 80 0.03 4.03 11.21
N LEU A 81 -0.37 4.59 10.07
CA LEU A 81 -0.16 3.98 8.76
C LEU A 81 1.34 3.87 8.41
N ASP A 82 2.15 4.85 8.77
CA ASP A 82 3.61 4.81 8.55
C ASP A 82 4.23 3.65 9.33
N ARG A 83 3.83 3.49 10.60
CA ARG A 83 4.30 2.38 11.45
C ARG A 83 3.90 1.02 10.88
N GLN A 84 2.69 0.89 10.34
CA GLN A 84 2.22 -0.33 9.68
C GLN A 84 3.06 -0.66 8.44
N VAL A 85 3.39 0.36 7.61
CA VAL A 85 4.29 0.16 6.46
C VAL A 85 5.68 -0.26 6.92
N ILE A 86 6.25 0.43 7.90
CA ILE A 86 7.55 0.10 8.51
C ILE A 86 7.59 -1.35 9.01
N GLU A 87 6.52 -1.83 9.65
CA GLU A 87 6.40 -3.21 10.13
C GLU A 87 6.32 -4.22 8.97
N SER A 88 5.51 -3.93 7.95
CA SER A 88 5.33 -4.80 6.78
C SER A 88 6.62 -4.98 5.95
N LEU A 89 7.49 -3.96 5.89
CA LEU A 89 8.80 -4.05 5.25
C LEU A 89 9.71 -5.10 5.91
N GLY A 90 9.54 -5.34 7.21
CA GLY A 90 10.31 -6.32 7.96
C GLY A 90 9.81 -7.75 7.80
N SER A 91 8.50 -7.95 7.66
CA SER A 91 7.90 -9.28 7.53
C SER A 91 8.07 -9.86 6.11
N GLY A 92 8.23 -9.00 5.09
CA GLY A 92 8.28 -9.40 3.68
C GLY A 92 6.94 -9.90 3.15
N GLN A 93 5.84 -9.55 3.82
CA GLN A 93 4.49 -9.82 3.35
C GLN A 93 4.09 -8.81 2.26
N PRO A 94 3.28 -9.21 1.27
CA PRO A 94 2.73 -8.27 0.30
C PRO A 94 1.83 -7.26 1.01
N ILE A 95 2.10 -5.97 0.79
CA ILE A 95 1.30 -4.86 1.34
C ILE A 95 -0.07 -4.79 0.63
N SER A 96 -0.12 -5.25 -0.63
CA SER A 96 -1.32 -5.29 -1.46
C SER A 96 -2.18 -6.50 -1.12
N GLN A 97 -3.03 -6.39 -0.11
CA GLN A 97 -4.26 -7.19 -0.05
C GLN A 97 -5.40 -6.29 -0.52
N PRO A 98 -6.17 -6.66 -1.56
CA PRO A 98 -7.34 -5.90 -1.95
C PRO A 98 -8.26 -5.73 -0.72
N PRO A 99 -8.62 -4.49 -0.33
CA PRO A 99 -9.49 -4.24 0.82
C PRO A 99 -10.86 -4.93 0.69
N GLU A 100 -11.26 -5.22 -0.54
CA GLU A 100 -12.52 -5.83 -0.94
C GLU A 100 -12.68 -7.24 -0.34
N ASP A 101 -11.63 -8.05 -0.42
CA ASP A 101 -11.62 -9.44 0.08
C ASP A 101 -11.77 -9.51 1.62
N MET A 102 -11.31 -8.49 2.35
CA MET A 102 -11.41 -8.44 3.81
C MET A 102 -12.84 -8.12 4.30
N LEU A 103 -13.65 -7.46 3.46
CA LEU A 103 -14.99 -6.95 3.83
C LEU A 103 -16.11 -7.87 3.35
N GLU A 104 -15.94 -8.57 2.23
CA GLU A 104 -16.99 -9.43 1.66
C GLU A 104 -17.42 -10.57 2.58
N GLY A 105 -16.49 -11.10 3.39
CA GLY A 105 -16.78 -12.18 4.34
C GLY A 105 -17.69 -11.81 5.53
N LYS A 106 -17.96 -10.51 5.77
CA LYS A 106 -18.64 -10.02 6.99
C LYS A 106 -19.96 -9.29 6.75
N VAL A 107 -20.49 -9.31 5.52
CA VAL A 107 -21.70 -8.53 5.19
C VAL A 107 -22.96 -9.23 5.70
N THR A 108 -23.72 -8.56 6.57
CA THR A 108 -24.98 -9.10 7.11
C THR A 108 -26.08 -9.11 6.06
N PHE A 109 -27.13 -9.90 6.28
CA PHE A 109 -28.29 -9.94 5.38
C PHE A 109 -28.95 -8.56 5.23
N GLY A 110 -29.09 -7.82 6.34
CA GLY A 110 -29.67 -6.48 6.35
C GLY A 110 -28.87 -5.49 5.51
N GLU A 111 -27.54 -5.53 5.60
CA GLU A 111 -26.66 -4.69 4.78
C GLU A 111 -26.77 -5.02 3.28
N ARG A 112 -26.83 -6.30 2.92
CA ARG A 112 -27.01 -6.71 1.51
C ARG A 112 -28.36 -6.25 0.94
N MET A 113 -29.40 -6.26 1.76
CA MET A 113 -30.72 -5.76 1.37
C MET A 113 -30.72 -4.24 1.25
N ALA A 114 -30.13 -3.53 2.22
CA ALA A 114 -30.01 -2.07 2.20
C ALA A 114 -29.25 -1.59 0.95
N ASP A 115 -28.14 -2.23 0.59
CA ASP A 115 -27.39 -1.89 -0.63
C ASP A 115 -28.24 -2.05 -1.89
N ARG A 116 -28.98 -3.15 -2.01
CA ARG A 116 -29.85 -3.40 -3.17
C ARG A 116 -30.98 -2.39 -3.25
N VAL A 117 -31.61 -2.08 -2.12
CA VAL A 117 -32.69 -1.08 -2.04
C VAL A 117 -32.15 0.31 -2.37
N ALA A 118 -30.96 0.68 -1.88
CA ALA A 118 -30.32 1.96 -2.19
C ALA A 118 -29.93 2.06 -3.68
N GLN A 119 -29.37 1.00 -4.27
CA GLN A 119 -29.04 0.95 -5.70
C GLN A 119 -30.29 1.05 -6.59
N PHE A 120 -31.36 0.35 -6.23
CA PHE A 120 -32.63 0.42 -6.96
C PHE A 120 -33.30 1.79 -6.82
N GLY A 121 -33.37 2.31 -5.60
CA GLY A 121 -33.96 3.62 -5.30
C GLY A 121 -33.18 4.80 -5.88
N GLY A 122 -31.88 4.64 -6.13
CA GLY A 122 -31.02 5.65 -6.77
C GLY A 122 -31.05 5.65 -8.31
N SER A 123 -31.79 4.74 -8.94
CA SER A 123 -31.85 4.66 -10.41
C SER A 123 -32.78 5.71 -11.01
N TRP A 124 -32.35 6.33 -12.11
CA TRP A 124 -33.18 7.20 -12.94
C TRP A 124 -34.45 6.51 -13.46
N THR A 125 -34.38 5.20 -13.75
CA THR A 125 -35.56 4.43 -14.21
C THR A 125 -36.60 4.28 -13.11
N PHE A 126 -36.17 4.10 -11.85
CA PHE A 126 -37.05 4.01 -10.70
C PHE A 126 -37.76 5.34 -10.44
N ILE A 127 -37.01 6.46 -10.48
CA ILE A 127 -37.57 7.80 -10.29
C ILE A 127 -38.69 8.07 -11.31
N LEU A 128 -38.42 7.84 -12.61
CA LEU A 128 -39.40 8.08 -13.66
C LEU A 128 -40.64 7.16 -13.54
N ALA A 129 -40.45 5.87 -13.28
CA ALA A 129 -41.54 4.93 -13.10
C ALA A 129 -42.39 5.27 -11.86
N PHE A 130 -41.74 5.64 -10.75
CA PHE A 130 -42.42 6.05 -9.53
C PHE A 130 -43.25 7.32 -9.74
N THR A 131 -42.69 8.34 -10.40
CA THR A 131 -43.43 9.55 -10.77
C THR A 131 -44.63 9.24 -11.68
N ALA A 132 -44.47 8.34 -12.66
CA ALA A 132 -45.58 7.93 -13.52
C ALA A 132 -46.72 7.26 -12.72
N VAL A 133 -46.38 6.38 -11.77
CA VAL A 133 -47.38 5.74 -10.88
C VAL A 133 -48.13 6.78 -10.05
N LEU A 134 -47.43 7.80 -9.52
CA LEU A 134 -48.08 8.90 -8.79
C LEU A 134 -49.07 9.68 -9.67
N ILE A 135 -48.69 10.01 -10.91
CA ILE A 135 -49.55 10.72 -11.87
C ILE A 135 -50.78 9.87 -12.20
N VAL A 136 -50.61 8.57 -12.43
CA VAL A 136 -51.71 7.63 -12.69
C VAL A 136 -52.65 7.56 -11.50
N TRP A 137 -52.11 7.43 -10.28
CA TRP A 137 -52.91 7.40 -9.04
C TRP A 137 -53.76 8.67 -8.87
N MET A 138 -53.15 9.84 -9.07
CA MET A 138 -53.85 11.13 -9.01
C MET A 138 -54.93 11.22 -10.08
N THR A 139 -54.62 10.83 -11.31
CA THR A 139 -55.56 10.89 -12.45
C THR A 139 -56.77 9.99 -12.22
N VAL A 140 -56.55 8.75 -11.77
CA VAL A 140 -57.64 7.80 -11.45
C VAL A 140 -58.55 8.36 -10.35
N ASN A 141 -57.99 8.95 -9.29
CA ASN A 141 -58.78 9.49 -8.18
C ASN A 141 -59.51 10.81 -8.54
N VAL A 142 -58.94 11.63 -9.43
CA VAL A 142 -59.59 12.86 -9.92
C VAL A 142 -60.71 12.55 -10.93
N VAL A 143 -60.49 11.65 -11.89
CA VAL A 143 -61.50 11.28 -12.89
C VAL A 143 -62.60 10.40 -12.27
N GLY A 144 -62.26 9.57 -11.28
CA GLY A 144 -63.18 8.73 -10.51
C GLY A 144 -64.17 9.49 -9.61
N ILE A 145 -64.06 10.82 -9.53
CA ILE A 145 -65.01 11.71 -8.84
C ILE A 145 -66.46 11.52 -9.33
N LEU A 146 -66.67 11.03 -10.56
CA LEU A 146 -68.01 10.83 -11.11
C LEU A 146 -68.76 9.61 -10.53
N ALA A 147 -68.09 8.68 -9.83
CA ALA A 147 -68.72 7.46 -9.31
C ALA A 147 -68.59 7.28 -7.79
N LYS A 148 -67.36 7.36 -7.24
CA LYS A 148 -67.01 7.46 -5.81
C LYS A 148 -65.47 7.43 -5.69
N PRO A 149 -64.79 8.51 -5.27
CA PRO A 149 -63.33 8.51 -5.19
C PRO A 149 -62.82 7.69 -4.01
N PHE A 150 -61.71 6.96 -4.20
CA PHE A 150 -61.04 6.17 -3.17
C PHE A 150 -60.15 7.04 -2.27
N ASP A 151 -59.43 8.00 -2.86
CA ASP A 151 -58.56 8.98 -2.17
C ASP A 151 -58.83 10.38 -2.76
N PRO A 152 -59.87 11.09 -2.30
CA PRO A 152 -60.21 12.42 -2.83
C PRO A 152 -59.14 13.46 -2.45
N TYR A 153 -59.04 14.52 -3.26
CA TYR A 153 -58.18 15.67 -2.97
C TYR A 153 -58.48 16.19 -1.54
N PRO A 154 -57.48 16.30 -0.64
CA PRO A 154 -56.03 16.48 -0.86
C PRO A 154 -55.14 15.21 -0.81
N PHE A 155 -55.66 14.01 -1.10
CA PHE A 155 -54.90 12.73 -1.18
C PHE A 155 -54.21 12.29 0.13
N ILE A 156 -55.00 12.09 1.19
CA ILE A 156 -54.47 11.77 2.53
C ILE A 156 -53.78 10.40 2.55
N LEU A 157 -54.32 9.41 1.83
CA LEU A 157 -53.74 8.07 1.80
C LEU A 157 -52.42 8.05 1.04
N LEU A 158 -52.36 8.75 -0.09
CA LEU A 158 -51.11 8.91 -0.85
C LEU A 158 -50.04 9.59 0.00
N ASN A 159 -50.39 10.67 0.70
CA ASN A 159 -49.46 11.39 1.57
C ASN A 159 -48.95 10.50 2.70
N LEU A 160 -49.83 9.74 3.37
CA LEU A 160 -49.42 8.81 4.42
C LEU A 160 -48.45 7.74 3.89
N ALA A 161 -48.72 7.20 2.69
CA ALA A 161 -47.86 6.21 2.06
C ALA A 161 -46.48 6.79 1.71
N LEU A 162 -46.43 7.99 1.12
CA LEU A 162 -45.18 8.68 0.79
C LEU A 162 -44.36 9.02 2.03
N SER A 163 -44.99 9.52 3.10
CA SER A 163 -44.29 9.80 4.37
C SER A 163 -43.72 8.54 5.00
N SER A 164 -44.49 7.44 4.99
CA SER A 164 -44.03 6.15 5.51
C SER A 164 -42.87 5.59 4.68
N LEU A 165 -42.93 5.72 3.36
CA LEU A 165 -41.86 5.31 2.45
C LEU A 165 -40.57 6.11 2.71
N ALA A 166 -40.68 7.44 2.80
CA ALA A 166 -39.55 8.32 3.08
C ALA A 166 -38.90 8.04 4.44
N ALA A 167 -39.71 7.77 5.47
CA ALA A 167 -39.22 7.45 6.81
C ALA A 167 -38.36 6.16 6.84
N ILE A 168 -38.73 5.14 6.05
CA ILE A 168 -37.94 3.91 5.92
C ILE A 168 -36.72 4.12 5.00
N GLN A 169 -36.85 4.97 3.98
CA GLN A 169 -35.81 5.23 3.00
C GLN A 169 -34.57 5.90 3.61
N ALA A 170 -34.75 6.89 4.50
CA ALA A 170 -33.62 7.64 5.07
C ALA A 170 -32.61 6.75 5.86
N PRO A 171 -33.02 5.86 6.77
CA PRO A 171 -32.10 4.92 7.42
C PRO A 171 -31.43 3.94 6.45
N VAL A 172 -32.14 3.46 5.43
CA VAL A 172 -31.57 2.54 4.43
C VAL A 172 -30.46 3.23 3.62
N ILE A 173 -30.70 4.48 3.19
CA ILE A 173 -29.69 5.30 2.53
C ILE A 173 -28.49 5.52 3.46
N MET A 174 -28.73 5.89 4.73
CA MET A 174 -27.67 6.13 5.71
C MET A 174 -26.84 4.87 5.99
N MET A 175 -27.46 3.70 6.07
CA MET A 175 -26.75 2.41 6.20
C MET A 175 -25.86 2.13 4.99
N SER A 176 -26.36 2.36 3.77
CA SER A 176 -25.58 2.20 2.54
C SER A 176 -24.43 3.20 2.45
N GLN A 177 -24.65 4.46 2.86
CA GLN A 177 -23.63 5.51 2.87
C GLN A 177 -22.51 5.20 3.86
N ARG A 178 -22.83 4.90 5.12
CA ARG A 178 -21.84 4.54 6.14
C ARG A 178 -20.96 3.37 5.69
N ARG A 179 -21.55 2.40 4.99
CA ARG A 179 -20.83 1.25 4.43
C ARG A 179 -19.91 1.65 3.28
N GLN A 180 -20.37 2.52 2.38
CA GLN A 180 -19.55 3.04 1.29
C GLN A 180 -18.38 3.88 1.81
N GLU A 181 -18.61 4.77 2.78
CA GLU A 181 -17.57 5.55 3.47
C GLU A 181 -16.51 4.65 4.13
N THR A 182 -16.94 3.54 4.74
CA THR A 182 -16.02 2.58 5.35
C THR A 182 -15.13 1.90 4.30
N LYS A 183 -15.70 1.53 3.15
CA LYS A 183 -14.93 0.97 2.02
C LYS A 183 -13.95 1.99 1.46
N ASP A 184 -14.40 3.23 1.25
CA ASP A 184 -13.59 4.29 0.67
C ASP A 184 -12.45 4.70 1.61
N ARG A 185 -12.68 4.73 2.93
CA ARG A 185 -11.62 4.90 3.93
C ARG A 185 -10.58 3.80 3.85
N LEU A 186 -11.00 2.53 3.82
CA LEU A 186 -10.07 1.39 3.76
C LEU A 186 -9.28 1.35 2.45
N ARG A 187 -9.91 1.73 1.33
CA ARG A 187 -9.23 1.93 0.05
C ARG A 187 -8.18 3.04 0.15
N GLY A 188 -8.54 4.20 0.71
CA GLY A 188 -7.61 5.31 0.91
C GLY A 188 -6.41 4.95 1.79
N GLU A 189 -6.63 4.21 2.88
CA GLU A 189 -5.54 3.69 3.73
C GLU A 189 -4.62 2.73 2.96
N ASN A 190 -5.20 1.81 2.17
CA ASN A 190 -4.42 0.87 1.38
C ASN A 190 -3.60 1.58 0.28
N ASP A 191 -4.20 2.51 -0.44
CA ASP A 191 -3.54 3.31 -1.46
C ASP A 191 -2.38 4.12 -0.86
N TYR A 192 -2.58 4.70 0.33
CA TYR A 192 -1.51 5.35 1.07
C TYR A 192 -0.34 4.40 1.35
N ARG A 193 -0.61 3.19 1.88
CA ARG A 193 0.43 2.20 2.18
C ARG A 193 1.20 1.77 0.93
N VAL A 194 0.51 1.56 -0.19
CA VAL A 194 1.12 1.18 -1.48
C VAL A 194 2.00 2.31 -1.99
N ASN A 195 1.51 3.55 -1.97
CA ASN A 195 2.25 4.72 -2.44
C ASN A 195 3.51 4.96 -1.60
N LEU A 196 3.40 4.93 -0.27
CA LEU A 196 4.54 5.07 0.63
C LEU A 196 5.60 3.97 0.39
N LYS A 197 5.16 2.74 0.14
CA LYS A 197 6.09 1.65 -0.21
C LYS A 197 6.81 1.93 -1.52
N ALA A 198 6.07 2.35 -2.55
CA ALA A 198 6.62 2.67 -3.87
C ALA A 198 7.67 3.79 -3.75
N GLU A 199 7.37 4.84 -2.98
CA GLU A 199 8.31 5.93 -2.68
C GLU A 199 9.63 5.40 -2.07
N LEU A 200 9.53 4.55 -1.04
CA LEU A 200 10.70 3.95 -0.38
C LEU A 200 11.50 2.99 -1.28
N GLU A 201 10.85 2.33 -2.24
CA GLU A 201 11.51 1.49 -3.24
C GLU A 201 12.20 2.32 -4.32
N ILE A 202 11.56 3.39 -4.82
CA ILE A 202 12.15 4.33 -5.76
C ILE A 202 13.37 5.01 -5.16
N ARG A 203 13.30 5.43 -3.90
CA ARG A 203 14.44 6.04 -3.20
C ARG A 203 15.62 5.07 -3.06
N GLN A 204 15.34 3.79 -2.76
CA GLN A 204 16.39 2.76 -2.77
C GLN A 204 17.06 2.64 -4.15
N LEU A 205 16.28 2.69 -5.22
CA LEU A 205 16.84 2.62 -6.57
C LEU A 205 17.73 3.82 -6.85
N HIS A 206 17.31 5.03 -6.48
CA HIS A 206 18.13 6.24 -6.60
C HIS A 206 19.46 6.11 -5.85
N GLU A 207 19.46 5.72 -4.57
CA GLU A 207 20.70 5.53 -3.80
C GLU A 207 21.68 4.55 -4.47
N LYS A 208 21.15 3.47 -5.06
CA LYS A 208 21.99 2.50 -5.78
C LYS A 208 22.55 3.06 -7.07
N ILE A 209 21.74 3.80 -7.81
CA ILE A 209 22.16 4.46 -9.06
C ILE A 209 23.25 5.48 -8.75
N ASP A 210 23.05 6.34 -7.76
CA ASP A 210 24.03 7.35 -7.35
C ASP A 210 25.35 6.70 -6.93
N HIS A 211 25.29 5.63 -6.15
CA HIS A 211 26.47 4.88 -5.73
C HIS A 211 27.21 4.19 -6.90
N GLN A 212 26.48 3.76 -7.94
CA GLN A 212 27.10 3.23 -9.16
C GLN A 212 27.70 4.33 -10.03
N LEU A 213 26.99 5.45 -10.18
CA LEU A 213 27.46 6.61 -10.91
C LEU A 213 28.76 7.13 -10.29
N ALA A 214 28.82 7.35 -8.98
CA ALA A 214 30.02 7.80 -8.28
C ALA A 214 31.24 6.92 -8.63
N ARG A 215 31.08 5.58 -8.61
CA ARG A 215 32.14 4.65 -9.02
C ARG A 215 32.55 4.76 -10.48
N GLN A 216 31.62 5.10 -11.37
CA GLN A 216 31.95 5.34 -12.78
C GLN A 216 32.67 6.68 -12.97
N TRP A 217 32.29 7.71 -12.22
CA TRP A 217 32.96 9.01 -12.21
C TRP A 217 34.43 8.88 -11.77
N ASP A 218 34.72 8.16 -10.69
CA ASP A 218 36.10 7.94 -10.22
C ASP A 218 36.98 7.31 -11.32
N LYS A 219 36.45 6.32 -12.03
CA LYS A 219 37.17 5.67 -13.16
C LYS A 219 37.41 6.60 -14.33
N LEU A 220 36.47 7.50 -14.63
CA LEU A 220 36.63 8.49 -15.69
C LEU A 220 37.73 9.50 -15.34
N VAL A 221 37.80 9.93 -14.08
CA VAL A 221 38.87 10.81 -13.58
C VAL A 221 40.22 10.11 -13.65
N GLU A 222 40.31 8.85 -13.22
CA GLU A 222 41.55 8.05 -13.30
C GLU A 222 42.04 7.92 -14.74
N LEU A 223 41.14 7.63 -15.69
CA LEU A 223 41.49 7.57 -17.11
C LEU A 223 41.93 8.92 -17.67
N GLN A 224 41.29 10.02 -17.26
CA GLN A 224 41.72 11.37 -17.66
C GLN A 224 43.10 11.71 -17.12
N GLN A 225 43.41 11.34 -15.88
CA GLN A 225 44.72 11.56 -15.27
C GLN A 225 45.82 10.87 -16.07
N ILE A 226 45.60 9.61 -16.44
CA ILE A 226 46.52 8.83 -17.26
C ILE A 226 46.70 9.47 -18.65
N GLN A 227 45.62 9.99 -19.26
CA GLN A 227 45.72 10.69 -20.54
C GLN A 227 46.56 11.97 -20.46
N ILE A 228 46.44 12.72 -19.37
CA ILE A 228 47.24 13.94 -19.17
C ILE A 228 48.72 13.59 -19.01
N GLU A 229 49.03 12.60 -18.17
CA GLU A 229 50.39 12.10 -17.94
C GLU A 229 51.05 11.65 -19.25
N LEU A 230 50.33 10.87 -20.08
CA LEU A 230 50.82 10.44 -21.40
C LEU A 230 51.05 11.60 -22.38
N LEU A 231 50.28 12.68 -22.29
CA LEU A 231 50.48 13.87 -23.12
C LEU A 231 51.71 14.67 -22.65
N GLU A 232 51.91 14.79 -21.34
CA GLU A 232 53.09 15.44 -20.75
C GLU A 232 54.38 14.69 -21.12
N GLU A 233 54.40 13.35 -21.00
CA GLU A 233 55.54 12.53 -21.41
C GLU A 233 55.88 12.72 -22.90
N ARG A 234 54.86 12.78 -23.77
CA ARG A 234 55.08 12.96 -25.21
C ARG A 234 55.60 14.37 -25.54
N ASP A 235 55.13 15.39 -24.85
CA ASP A 235 55.63 16.77 -24.99
C ASP A 235 57.07 16.94 -24.46
N GLU A 236 57.51 16.07 -23.54
CA GLU A 236 58.91 15.98 -23.10
C GLU A 236 59.80 15.24 -24.10
N GLU A 237 59.31 14.18 -24.76
CA GLU A 237 60.05 13.44 -25.80
C GLU A 237 60.24 14.25 -27.10
N ASP A 238 59.32 15.15 -27.43
CA ASP A 238 59.39 16.01 -28.64
C ASP A 238 60.32 17.23 -28.49
N LYS A 239 60.92 17.48 -27.31
CA LYS A 239 61.86 18.59 -27.02
C LYS A 239 63.34 18.18 -27.10
#